data_AF-A0A2R3IYM2-F1
#
_entry.id   AF-A0A2R3IYM2-F1
#
_cell.length_a   1.000
_cell.length_b   1.000
_cell.length_c   1.000
_cell.angle_alpha   90.00
_cell.angle_beta   90.00
_cell.angle_gamma   90.00
#
_symmetry.space_group_name_H-M   'P 1'
#
loop_
_entity.id
_entity.type
_entity.pdbx_description
1 polymer ?
#
loop_
_entity_poly.entity_id
_entity_poly.type
_entity_poly.pdbx_seq_one_letter_code
_entity_poly.pdbx_strand_id
1 'polypeptide(L)' 'MTLKVTRCCTDGARNGCSKLYGAAWRATRALGYRRLLTYILASEAGASLRASGWHLVGIRGGGSWNCPSRPRVETPNQG' A
#
# COMPACT_ATOMS: atom_id res chain seq x y z
N MET A 1 5.64 13.72 -10.14
CA MET A 1 6.36 12.60 -9.49
C MET A 1 5.55 12.07 -8.32
N THR A 2 5.60 10.77 -8.02
CA THR A 2 4.73 10.10 -7.04
C THR A 2 5.56 9.13 -6.18
N LEU A 3 5.29 9.07 -4.88
CA LEU A 3 5.87 8.07 -3.98
C LEU A 3 4.89 6.92 -3.72
N LYS A 4 5.41 5.73 -3.43
CA LYS A 4 4.63 4.54 -3.05
C LYS A 4 5.09 4.01 -1.69
N VAL A 5 4.15 3.80 -0.78
CA VAL A 5 4.38 2.96 0.40
C VAL A 5 4.33 1.50 -0.04
N THR A 6 5.46 0.79 0.08
CA THR A 6 5.61 -0.61 -0.36
C THR A 6 5.34 -1.61 0.76
N ARG A 7 5.53 -1.21 2.01
CA ARG A 7 5.30 -2.04 3.20
C ARG A 7 4.97 -1.14 4.40
N CYS A 8 4.04 -1.60 5.24
CA CYS A 8 3.73 -1.00 6.53
C CYS A 8 3.68 -2.13 7.55
N CYS A 9 4.56 -2.09 8.57
CA CYS A 9 4.61 -3.09 9.62
C CYS A 9 4.40 -2.41 10.97
N THR A 10 3.67 -3.06 11.86
CA THR A 10 3.42 -2.59 13.23
C THR A 10 3.67 -3.72 14.21
N ASP A 11 4.12 -3.38 15.40
CA ASP A 11 4.29 -4.26 16.56
C ASP A 11 2.97 -4.56 17.32
N GLY A 12 1.84 -4.08 16.80
CA GLY A 12 0.52 -4.19 17.45
C GLY A 12 0.10 -2.94 18.22
N ALA A 13 0.89 -1.85 18.20
CA ALA A 13 0.50 -0.59 18.82
C ALA A 13 -0.88 -0.10 18.31
N ARG A 14 -1.72 0.38 19.25
CA ARG A 14 -3.07 0.90 18.95
C ARG A 14 -2.98 2.01 17.88
N ASN A 15 -3.72 1.81 16.80
CA ASN A 15 -3.77 2.70 15.63
C ASN A 15 -2.40 2.94 14.97
N GLY A 16 -1.41 2.06 15.18
CA GLY A 16 -0.05 2.21 14.65
C GLY A 16 -0.03 2.36 13.14
N CYS A 17 -0.78 1.51 12.44
CA CYS A 17 -0.85 1.51 10.98
C CYS A 17 -1.35 2.86 10.44
N SER A 18 -2.44 3.40 11.00
CA SER A 18 -2.97 4.72 10.61
C SER A 18 -2.01 5.86 10.91
N LYS A 19 -1.34 5.83 12.07
CA LYS A 19 -0.34 6.84 12.44
C LYS A 19 0.83 6.86 11.47
N LEU A 20 1.32 5.68 11.08
CA LEU A 20 2.40 5.54 10.10
C LEU A 20 2.00 6.07 8.72
N TYR A 21 0.80 5.76 8.22
CA TYR A 21 0.32 6.32 6.95
C TYR A 21 0.18 7.85 6.99
N GLY A 22 -0.29 8.39 8.12
CA GLY A 22 -0.34 9.84 8.31
C GLY A 22 1.06 10.49 8.35
N ALA A 23 2.02 9.85 9.01
CA ALA A 23 3.41 10.31 9.05
C ALA A 23 4.07 10.28 7.66
N ALA A 24 3.84 9.20 6.90
CA ALA A 24 4.35 9.06 5.54
C ALA A 24 3.82 10.17 4.63
N TRP A 25 2.56 10.57 4.76
CA TRP A 25 2.01 11.69 4.00
C TRP A 25 2.67 13.03 4.36
N ARG A 26 2.86 13.30 5.66
CA ARG A 26 3.57 14.53 6.10
C ARG A 26 5.00 14.58 5.55
N ALA A 27 5.74 13.48 5.62
CA ALA A 27 7.08 13.39 5.07
C ALA A 27 7.10 13.60 3.54
N THR A 28 6.16 12.97 2.83
CA THR A 28 6.02 13.12 1.38
C THR A 28 5.82 14.59 0.98
N ARG A 29 4.96 15.31 1.70
CA ARG A 29 4.73 16.75 1.48
C ARG A 29 5.95 17.60 1.77
N ALA A 30 6.68 17.31 2.85
CA ALA A 30 7.91 18.02 3.21
C ALA A 30 9.00 17.87 2.14
N LEU A 31 9.04 16.72 1.46
CA LEU A 31 9.93 16.46 0.32
C LEU A 31 9.46 17.12 -0.99
N GLY A 32 8.34 17.86 -1.01
CA GLY A 32 7.83 18.56 -2.19
C GLY A 32 6.98 17.71 -3.13
N TYR A 33 6.67 16.45 -2.77
CA TYR A 33 5.81 15.61 -3.57
C TYR A 33 4.33 15.91 -3.35
N ARG A 34 3.53 15.74 -4.40
CA ARG A 34 2.09 16.01 -4.39
C ARG A 34 1.23 14.75 -4.29
N ARG A 35 1.82 13.55 -4.41
CA ARG A 35 1.11 12.28 -4.48
C ARG A 35 1.85 11.20 -3.71
N LEU A 36 1.11 10.50 -2.84
CA LEU A 36 1.53 9.28 -2.16
C LEU A 36 0.48 8.20 -2.42
N LEU A 37 0.91 7.02 -2.82
CA LEU A 37 0.03 5.89 -3.12
C LEU A 37 0.45 4.64 -2.36
N THR A 38 -0.48 3.69 -2.24
CA THR A 38 -0.20 2.33 -1.80
C THR A 38 -1.20 1.39 -2.46
N TYR A 39 -0.89 0.11 -2.45
CA TYR A 39 -1.79 -0.93 -2.93
C TYR A 39 -2.09 -1.86 -1.76
N ILE A 40 -3.36 -2.23 -1.63
CA ILE A 40 -3.84 -3.29 -0.76
C ILE A 40 -4.54 -4.32 -1.66
N LEU A 41 -4.68 -5.55 -1.19
CA LEU A 41 -5.46 -6.58 -1.88
C LEU A 41 -6.94 -6.16 -1.90
N ALA A 42 -7.71 -6.58 -2.90
CA ALA A 42 -9.14 -6.28 -2.94
C ALA A 42 -9.91 -6.86 -1.74
N SER A 43 -9.39 -7.94 -1.14
CA SER A 43 -9.94 -8.58 0.06
C SER A 43 -9.64 -7.80 1.36
N GLU A 44 -8.68 -6.88 1.35
CA GLU A 44 -8.33 -6.09 2.53
C GLU A 44 -9.31 -4.93 2.73
N ALA A 45 -9.82 -4.78 3.95
CA ALA A 45 -10.78 -3.71 4.25
C ALA A 45 -10.16 -2.31 4.15
N GLY A 46 -8.83 -2.13 4.25
CA GLY A 46 -8.22 -0.81 4.17
C GLY A 46 -8.66 0.18 5.26
N ALA A 47 -9.19 -0.29 6.40
CA ALA A 47 -9.70 0.55 7.48
C ALA A 47 -8.66 1.58 7.97
N SER A 48 -7.40 1.14 8.10
CA SER A 48 -6.29 2.01 8.51
C SER A 48 -6.04 3.16 7.54
N LEU A 49 -6.20 2.93 6.22
CA LEU A 49 -6.04 3.95 5.18
C LEU A 49 -7.16 4.99 5.25
N ARG A 50 -8.42 4.53 5.38
CA ARG A 50 -9.58 5.42 5.53
C ARG A 50 -9.46 6.29 6.78
N ALA A 51 -9.07 5.69 7.91
CA ALA A 51 -8.83 6.41 9.15
C ALA A 51 -7.70 7.46 9.03
N SER A 52 -6.76 7.27 8.11
CA SER A 52 -5.70 8.24 7.79
C SER A 52 -6.08 9.27 6.73
N GLY A 53 -7.32 9.27 6.24
CA GLY A 53 -7.81 10.22 5.22
C GLY A 53 -7.46 9.85 3.77
N TRP A 54 -7.05 8.60 3.51
CA TRP A 54 -6.79 8.12 2.16
C TRP A 54 -8.09 7.69 1.48
N HIS A 55 -8.10 7.76 0.15
CA HIS A 55 -9.23 7.35 -0.68
C HIS A 55 -8.77 6.44 -1.82
N LEU A 56 -9.66 5.55 -2.26
CA LEU A 56 -9.43 4.67 -3.39
C LEU A 56 -9.37 5.50 -4.68
N VAL A 57 -8.28 5.38 -5.44
CA VAL A 57 -8.08 6.09 -6.71
C VAL A 57 -8.24 5.19 -7.94
N GLY A 58 -8.29 3.87 -7.75
CA GLY A 58 -8.44 2.90 -8.84
C GLY A 58 -8.15 1.49 -8.38
N ILE A 59 -8.64 0.52 -9.16
CA ILE A 59 -8.42 -0.91 -8.95
C ILE A 59 -7.46 -1.41 -10.02
N ARG A 60 -6.52 -2.26 -9.63
CA ARG A 60 -5.56 -2.86 -10.56
C ARG A 60 -5.38 -4.34 -10.26
N GLY A 61 -5.45 -5.18 -11.28
CA GLY A 61 -5.13 -6.60 -11.16
C GLY A 61 -3.63 -6.84 -10.96
N GLY A 62 -3.31 -7.85 -10.17
CA GLY A 62 -1.97 -8.41 -10.04
C GLY A 62 -1.61 -9.33 -11.21
N GLY A 63 -0.32 -9.46 -11.49
CA GLY A 63 0.23 -10.44 -12.45
C GLY A 63 0.88 -11.61 -11.73
N SER A 64 1.09 -12.74 -12.41
CA SER A 64 1.73 -13.91 -11.80
C SER A 64 3.15 -13.57 -11.35
N TRP A 65 3.52 -14.02 -10.16
CA TRP A 65 4.90 -13.96 -9.69
C TRP A 65 5.80 -14.97 -10.40
N ASN A 66 5.20 -15.89 -11.16
CA ASN A 66 5.87 -16.79 -12.08
C ASN A 66 6.10 -16.06 -13.41
N CYS A 67 7.36 -15.79 -13.72
CA CYS A 67 7.75 -15.21 -15.01
C CYS A 67 8.99 -15.94 -15.56
N PRO A 68 9.28 -15.88 -16.88
CA PRO A 68 10.35 -16.69 -17.49
C PRO A 68 11.73 -16.52 -16.83
N SER A 69 12.04 -15.32 -16.34
CA SER A 69 13.30 -15.02 -15.64
C SER A 69 13.29 -15.39 -14.15
N ARG A 70 12.12 -15.72 -13.58
CA ARG A 70 11.97 -16.15 -12.19
C ARG A 70 10.81 -17.16 -12.09
N PRO A 71 11.06 -18.43 -12.43
CA PRO A 71 10.04 -19.46 -12.33
C PRO A 71 9.63 -19.67 -10.87
N ARG A 72 8.32 -19.75 -10.63
CA ARG A 72 7.74 -20.05 -9.32
C ARG A 72 6.54 -20.97 -9.51
N VAL A 73 6.22 -21.76 -8.48
CA VAL A 73 4.94 -22.49 -8.44
C VAL A 73 3.82 -21.46 -8.54
N GLU A 74 2.92 -21.64 -9.50
CA GLU A 74 1.73 -20.79 -9.63
C GLU A 74 0.87 -20.92 -8.37
N THR A 75 0.67 -19.80 -7.71
CA THR A 75 -0.35 -19.64 -6.67
C THR A 75 -1.35 -18.60 -7.14
N PRO A 76 -2.66 -18.79 -6.88
CA PRO A 76 -3.67 -17.80 -7.23
C PRO A 76 -3.28 -16.41 -6.69
N ASN A 77 -3.23 -15.42 -7.57
CA ASN A 77 -3.06 -14.04 -7.14
C ASN A 77 -4.33 -13.58 -6.44
N GLN A 78 -4.22 -13.13 -5.19
CA GLN A 78 -5.34 -12.63 -4.39
C GLN A 78 -5.73 -11.19 -4.75
N GLY A 79 -5.81 -10.91 -6.06
CA GLY A 79 -6.10 -9.59 -6.63
C GLY A 79 -7.33 -8.95 -6.02
#